data_AF-A0A1F7HJH9-F1
#
_entry.id   AF-A0A1F7HJH9-F1
#
_cell.length_a   1.000
_cell.length_b   1.000
_cell.length_c   1.000
_cell.angle_alpha   90.00
_cell.angle_beta   90.00
_cell.angle_gamma   90.00
#
_symmetry.space_group_name_H-M   'P 1'
#
loop_
_entity.id
_entity.type
_entity.pdbx_description
1 polymer ?
#
loop_
_entity_poly.entity_id
_entity_poly.type
_entity_poly.pdbx_seq_one_letter_code
_entity_poly.pdbx_strand_id
1 'polypeptide(L)'
;MVDSQDSVERSLRFEAAKHLRGTENIRKALLWIRHNPEGFKQRIKEFDLICDDMSLLMAVTQDKERFGNVISLKEMLADNQLLKLNELTKGDKTTNNIPLSTIEDTFMEIDRLTKTGEWQFPNTITNNPNQLVTALLVEGYGLLLEKHFGKKGVGRSFVLSFEEVLWSKHKHSEMLKDVLPWMKEEAKDFSPVVAQEINQPQGS
;
A
#
# COMPACT_ATOMS: atom_id res chain seq x y z
N MET A 1 0.05 22.25 28.03
CA MET A 1 -0.86 21.59 27.08
C MET A 1 -0.06 20.51 26.39
N VAL A 2 -0.39 19.24 26.61
CA VAL A 2 0.18 18.15 25.81
C VAL A 2 -0.60 18.17 24.51
N ASP A 3 0.07 18.38 23.39
CA ASP A 3 -0.55 18.55 22.07
C ASP A 3 -1.47 17.37 21.75
N SER A 4 -2.69 17.65 21.30
CA SER A 4 -3.68 16.63 20.94
C SER A 4 -3.16 15.69 19.84
N GLN A 5 -2.28 16.19 18.98
CA GLN A 5 -1.63 15.44 17.91
C GLN A 5 -0.64 14.39 18.45
N ASP A 6 0.14 14.73 19.49
CA ASP A 6 1.03 13.79 20.19
C ASP A 6 0.25 12.63 20.83
N SER A 7 -0.98 12.89 21.29
CA SER A 7 -1.86 11.86 21.87
C SER A 7 -2.39 10.89 20.80
N VAL A 8 -2.83 11.39 19.65
CA VAL A 8 -3.35 10.57 18.55
C VAL A 8 -2.23 9.70 17.95
N GLU A 9 -1.06 10.29 17.71
CA GLU A 9 0.08 9.55 17.17
C GLU A 9 0.53 8.44 18.13
N ARG A 10 0.55 8.69 19.44
CA ARG A 10 0.84 7.66 20.43
C ARG A 10 -0.20 6.53 20.43
N SER A 11 -1.48 6.87 20.30
CA SER A 11 -2.57 5.87 20.20
C SER A 11 -2.40 4.98 18.97
N LEU A 12 -2.17 5.58 17.81
CA LEU A 12 -1.95 4.87 16.55
C LEU A 12 -0.71 3.96 16.62
N ARG A 13 0.39 4.45 17.18
CA ARG A 13 1.60 3.63 17.41
C ARG A 13 1.34 2.46 18.36
N PHE A 14 0.51 2.66 19.39
CA PHE A 14 0.14 1.62 20.33
C PHE A 14 -0.74 0.54 19.68
N GLU A 15 -1.78 0.94 18.95
CA GLU A 15 -2.67 0.00 18.24
C GLU A 15 -1.93 -0.76 17.14
N ALA A 16 -1.10 -0.07 16.34
CA ALA A 16 -0.23 -0.72 15.37
C ALA A 16 0.71 -1.75 16.04
N ALA A 17 1.31 -1.39 17.19
CA ALA A 17 2.17 -2.31 17.93
C ALA A 17 1.41 -3.52 18.48
N LYS A 18 0.20 -3.32 19.00
CA LYS A 18 -0.65 -4.36 19.56
C LYS A 18 -1.06 -5.40 18.51
N HIS A 19 -1.40 -4.94 17.32
CA HIS A 19 -1.95 -5.79 16.26
C HIS A 19 -0.89 -6.34 15.30
N LEU A 20 0.18 -5.61 15.00
CA LEU A 20 1.19 -6.05 14.02
C LEU A 20 2.30 -6.93 14.62
N ARG A 21 2.47 -6.99 15.94
CA ARG A 21 3.55 -7.79 16.57
C ARG A 21 3.25 -9.29 16.70
N GLY A 22 2.05 -9.72 16.30
CA GLY A 22 1.56 -11.10 16.45
C GLY A 22 2.40 -12.13 15.69
N THR A 23 2.90 -11.76 14.51
CA THR A 23 3.65 -12.66 13.63
C THR A 23 5.15 -12.40 13.72
N GLU A 24 5.98 -13.45 13.77
CA GLU A 24 7.44 -13.33 13.89
C GLU A 24 8.05 -12.50 12.75
N ASN A 25 7.60 -12.73 11.52
CA ASN A 25 8.12 -12.01 10.35
C ASN A 25 7.74 -10.52 10.39
N ILE A 26 6.51 -10.18 10.77
CA ILE A 26 6.10 -8.78 10.92
C ILE A 26 6.92 -8.12 12.05
N ARG A 27 7.23 -8.83 13.13
CA ARG A 27 8.14 -8.34 14.16
C ARG A 27 9.54 -8.04 13.60
N LYS A 28 10.09 -8.89 12.73
CA LYS A 28 11.36 -8.64 12.04
C LYS A 28 11.29 -7.41 11.13
N ALA A 29 10.19 -7.22 10.40
CA ALA A 29 9.94 -6.01 9.61
C ALA A 29 9.88 -4.74 10.47
N LEU A 30 9.16 -4.78 11.60
CA LEU A 30 9.11 -3.66 12.55
C LEU A 30 10.48 -3.34 13.18
N LEU A 31 11.27 -4.38 13.50
CA LEU A 31 12.65 -4.21 13.95
C LEU A 31 13.53 -3.57 12.86
N TRP A 32 13.35 -3.99 11.60
CA TRP A 32 14.05 -3.37 10.49
C TRP A 32 13.71 -1.88 10.35
N ILE A 33 12.44 -1.49 10.42
CA ILE A 33 12.03 -0.07 10.38
C ILE A 33 12.73 0.72 11.50
N ARG A 34 12.79 0.14 12.70
CA ARG A 34 13.46 0.76 13.85
C ARG A 34 14.96 0.96 13.63
N HIS A 35 15.63 0.02 12.96
CA HIS A 35 17.07 0.09 12.69
C HIS A 35 17.42 0.85 11.40
N ASN A 36 16.47 1.01 10.47
CA ASN A 36 16.65 1.67 9.17
C ASN A 36 15.57 2.74 8.92
N PRO A 37 15.44 3.76 9.77
CA PRO A 37 14.38 4.78 9.65
C PRO A 37 14.46 5.55 8.33
N GLU A 38 15.65 5.84 7.80
CA GLU A 38 15.82 6.53 6.52
C GLU A 38 15.40 5.66 5.34
N GLY A 39 15.67 4.35 5.39
CA GLY A 39 15.21 3.40 4.37
C GLY A 39 13.69 3.28 4.33
N PHE A 40 13.02 3.40 5.49
CA PHE A 40 11.57 3.44 5.56
C PHE A 40 10.99 4.78 5.09
N LYS A 41 11.59 5.92 5.45
CA LYS A 41 11.20 7.24 4.94
C LYS A 41 11.27 7.30 3.41
N GLN A 42 12.32 6.73 2.81
CA GLN A 42 12.46 6.66 1.37
C GLN A 42 11.31 5.87 0.72
N ARG A 43 10.90 4.73 1.31
CA ARG A 43 9.72 3.97 0.84
C ARG A 43 8.42 4.76 0.96
N ILE A 44 8.22 5.51 2.05
CA ILE A 44 7.03 6.39 2.18
C ILE A 44 7.03 7.45 1.07
N LYS A 45 8.19 8.05 0.79
CA LYS A 45 8.31 9.05 -0.28
C LYS A 45 8.00 8.45 -1.65
N GLU A 46 8.54 7.27 -1.96
CA GLU A 46 8.24 6.54 -3.19
C GLU A 46 6.75 6.19 -3.28
N PHE A 47 6.16 5.70 -2.19
CA PHE A 47 4.73 5.41 -2.11
C PHE A 47 3.86 6.63 -2.43
N ASP A 48 4.12 7.78 -1.79
CA ASP A 48 3.38 9.03 -2.04
C ASP A 48 3.56 9.49 -3.51
N LEU A 49 4.77 9.39 -4.07
CA LEU A 49 5.04 9.73 -5.48
C LEU A 49 4.26 8.83 -6.45
N ILE A 50 4.19 7.53 -6.17
CA ILE A 50 3.41 6.58 -6.99
C ILE A 50 1.91 6.89 -6.88
N CYS A 51 1.41 7.23 -5.68
CA CYS A 51 0.02 7.65 -5.49
C CYS A 51 -0.32 8.95 -6.24
N ASP A 52 0.63 9.89 -6.32
CA ASP A 52 0.48 11.13 -7.09
C ASP A 52 0.39 10.85 -8.60
N ASP A 53 1.28 10.00 -9.11
CA ASP A 53 1.25 9.56 -10.50
C ASP A 53 -0.01 8.78 -10.84
N MET A 54 -0.48 7.94 -9.91
CA MET A 54 -1.73 7.20 -10.05
C MET A 54 -2.93 8.15 -10.09
N SER A 55 -2.98 9.15 -9.20
CA SER A 55 -4.04 10.16 -9.19
C SER A 55 -4.06 10.98 -10.49
N LEU A 56 -2.89 11.34 -11.01
CA LEU A 56 -2.77 11.99 -12.31
C LEU A 56 -3.29 11.08 -13.43
N LEU A 57 -2.89 9.82 -13.45
CA LEU A 57 -3.33 8.85 -14.45
C LEU A 57 -4.83 8.62 -14.39
N MET A 58 -5.43 8.48 -13.19
CA MET A 58 -6.88 8.41 -13.04
C MET A 58 -7.58 9.63 -13.68
N ALA A 59 -7.00 10.82 -13.59
CA ALA A 59 -7.60 12.01 -14.21
C ALA A 59 -7.51 12.00 -15.75
N VAL A 60 -6.37 11.60 -16.32
CA VAL A 60 -6.06 11.86 -17.75
C VAL A 60 -5.96 10.64 -18.65
N THR A 61 -5.70 9.44 -18.11
CA THR A 61 -5.39 8.28 -18.94
C THR A 61 -6.63 7.64 -19.57
N GLN A 62 -6.49 7.17 -20.80
CA GLN A 62 -7.43 6.28 -21.49
C GLN A 62 -6.76 4.99 -21.98
N ASP A 63 -5.47 4.81 -21.67
CA ASP A 63 -4.69 3.64 -22.08
C ASP A 63 -5.04 2.44 -21.20
N LYS A 64 -6.10 1.72 -21.60
CA LYS A 64 -6.55 0.49 -20.93
C LYS A 64 -5.56 -0.67 -21.08
N GLU A 65 -4.72 -0.65 -22.11
CA GLU A 65 -3.75 -1.71 -22.38
C GLU A 65 -2.58 -1.70 -21.38
N ARG A 66 -2.25 -0.51 -20.84
CA ARG A 66 -1.19 -0.34 -19.83
C ARG A 66 -1.71 -0.04 -18.42
N PHE A 67 -2.81 0.70 -18.30
CA PHE A 67 -3.32 1.24 -17.03
C PHE A 67 -4.80 0.86 -16.77
N GLY A 68 -5.21 -0.32 -17.21
CA GLY A 68 -6.55 -0.86 -17.03
C GLY A 68 -6.98 -0.98 -15.57
N ASN A 69 -6.07 -1.33 -14.64
CA ASN A 69 -6.42 -1.35 -13.22
C ASN A 69 -6.61 0.06 -12.68
N VAL A 70 -5.77 1.03 -13.08
CA VAL A 70 -5.92 2.45 -12.70
C VAL A 70 -7.27 3.02 -13.16
N ILE A 71 -7.69 2.69 -14.38
CA ILE A 71 -8.99 3.10 -14.92
C ILE A 71 -10.13 2.44 -14.14
N SER A 72 -10.01 1.15 -13.83
CA SER A 72 -11.00 0.43 -13.02
C SER A 72 -11.13 1.04 -11.62
N LEU A 73 -10.00 1.39 -10.99
CA LEU A 73 -9.99 2.07 -9.69
C LEU A 73 -10.69 3.43 -9.76
N LYS A 74 -10.45 4.22 -10.80
CA LYS A 74 -11.16 5.49 -11.05
C LYS A 74 -12.67 5.29 -11.09
N GLU A 75 -13.14 4.31 -11.86
CA GLU A 75 -14.56 3.99 -11.99
C GLU A 75 -15.18 3.60 -10.64
N MET A 76 -14.44 2.88 -9.79
CA MET A 76 -14.88 2.51 -8.43
C MET A 76 -14.94 3.70 -7.47
N LEU A 77 -14.00 4.64 -7.59
CA LEU A 77 -13.87 5.80 -6.72
C LEU A 77 -14.78 6.98 -7.11
N ALA A 78 -15.37 6.99 -8.31
CA ALA A 78 -16.33 8.00 -8.77
C ALA A 78 -15.84 9.45 -8.55
N ASP A 79 -14.64 9.74 -9.08
CA ASP A 79 -13.93 11.04 -8.99
C ASP A 79 -13.39 11.43 -7.60
N ASN A 80 -13.47 10.55 -6.61
CA ASN A 80 -12.72 10.74 -5.36
C ASN A 80 -11.21 10.61 -5.62
N GLN A 81 -10.43 11.53 -5.05
CA GLN A 81 -8.98 11.47 -5.08
C GLN A 81 -8.45 10.44 -4.07
N LEU A 82 -7.32 9.82 -4.40
CA LEU A 82 -6.57 9.00 -3.46
C LEU A 82 -5.98 9.91 -2.37
N LEU A 83 -5.95 9.42 -1.13
CA LEU A 83 -5.47 10.18 0.01
C LEU A 83 -3.98 9.94 0.25
N LYS A 84 -3.15 10.97 0.31
CA LYS A 84 -1.72 10.73 0.59
C LYS A 84 -1.52 10.28 2.03
N LEU A 85 -0.47 9.50 2.32
CA LEU A 85 -0.17 9.10 3.71
C LEU A 85 0.07 10.33 4.60
N ASN A 86 0.71 11.35 4.04
CA ASN A 86 0.96 12.62 4.72
C ASN A 86 -0.29 13.49 4.94
N GLU A 87 -1.40 13.20 4.24
CA GLU A 87 -2.70 13.85 4.44
C GLU A 87 -3.49 13.17 5.55
N LEU A 88 -3.32 11.85 5.75
CA LEU A 88 -3.96 11.09 6.83
C LEU A 88 -3.52 11.53 8.24
N THR A 89 -2.34 12.11 8.36
CA THR A 89 -1.74 12.49 9.66
C THR A 89 -1.98 13.95 10.05
N LYS A 90 -2.53 14.77 9.13
CA LYS A 90 -2.87 16.17 9.38
C LYS A 90 -4.33 16.26 9.81
N GLY A 91 -4.56 16.05 11.10
CA GLY A 91 -5.89 15.95 11.71
C GLY A 91 -6.77 17.21 11.68
N ASP A 92 -6.64 18.11 10.71
CA ASP A 92 -7.48 19.31 10.65
C ASP A 92 -7.66 19.89 9.22
N LYS A 93 -8.94 20.06 8.83
CA LYS A 93 -9.49 20.97 7.80
C LYS A 93 -9.62 20.54 6.33
N THR A 94 -9.64 19.25 5.98
CA THR A 94 -10.18 18.83 4.67
C THR A 94 -11.30 17.81 4.84
N THR A 95 -12.25 17.80 3.91
CA THR A 95 -13.46 16.96 3.88
C THR A 95 -13.19 15.45 3.79
N ASN A 96 -11.93 15.02 3.76
CA ASN A 96 -11.53 13.63 3.54
C ASN A 96 -10.75 13.02 4.72
N ASN A 97 -11.06 13.41 5.96
CA ASN A 97 -10.43 12.80 7.12
C ASN A 97 -10.91 11.35 7.28
N ILE A 98 -9.97 10.39 7.24
CA ILE A 98 -10.24 9.00 7.63
C ILE A 98 -10.47 8.99 9.15
N PRO A 99 -11.63 8.49 9.64
CA PRO A 99 -11.87 8.37 11.08
C PRO A 99 -10.78 7.53 11.76
N LEU A 100 -10.34 7.95 12.95
CA LEU A 100 -9.35 7.19 13.73
C LEU A 100 -9.77 5.72 13.93
N SER A 101 -11.06 5.49 14.19
CA SER A 101 -11.63 4.14 14.30
C SER A 101 -11.43 3.30 13.04
N THR A 102 -11.47 3.90 11.85
CA THR A 102 -11.21 3.19 10.58
C THR A 102 -9.75 2.73 10.49
N ILE A 103 -8.81 3.54 10.99
CA ILE A 103 -7.38 3.19 11.05
C ILE A 103 -7.15 2.05 12.06
N GLU A 104 -7.75 2.15 13.25
CA GLU A 104 -7.69 1.10 14.28
C GLU A 104 -8.29 -0.23 13.78
N ASP A 105 -9.47 -0.17 13.16
CA ASP A 105 -10.13 -1.32 12.53
C ASP A 105 -9.31 -1.93 11.38
N THR A 106 -8.47 -1.12 10.73
CA THR A 106 -7.54 -1.61 9.71
C THR A 106 -6.44 -2.44 10.35
N PHE A 107 -5.83 -1.98 11.44
CA PHE A 107 -4.82 -2.78 12.14
C PHE A 107 -5.40 -4.07 12.71
N MET A 108 -6.62 -4.03 13.27
CA MET A 108 -7.32 -5.23 13.74
C MET A 108 -7.54 -6.25 12.62
N GLU A 109 -7.94 -5.79 11.43
CA GLU A 109 -8.18 -6.66 10.29
C GLU A 109 -6.88 -7.23 9.72
N ILE A 110 -5.79 -6.46 9.68
CA ILE A 110 -4.46 -6.98 9.32
C ILE A 110 -4.04 -8.12 10.27
N ASP A 111 -4.18 -7.92 11.57
CA ASP A 111 -3.89 -8.97 12.56
C ASP A 111 -4.73 -10.22 12.33
N ARG A 112 -6.04 -10.06 12.05
CA ARG A 112 -6.92 -11.18 11.70
C ARG A 112 -6.45 -11.91 10.45
N LEU A 113 -6.25 -11.20 9.34
CA LEU A 113 -5.85 -11.75 8.03
C LEU A 113 -4.52 -12.50 8.10
N THR A 114 -3.57 -11.98 8.88
CA THR A 114 -2.27 -12.62 9.09
C THR A 114 -2.39 -13.91 9.91
N LYS A 115 -3.23 -13.93 10.95
CA LYS A 115 -3.48 -15.09 11.82
C LYS A 115 -4.31 -16.18 11.14
N THR A 116 -5.28 -15.81 10.33
CA THR A 116 -6.10 -16.78 9.57
C THR A 116 -5.39 -17.31 8.33
N GLY A 117 -4.29 -16.67 7.92
CA GLY A 117 -3.54 -17.03 6.71
C GLY A 117 -4.22 -16.57 5.42
N GLU A 118 -5.24 -15.72 5.47
CA GLU A 118 -5.80 -15.11 4.26
C GLU A 118 -4.78 -14.20 3.57
N TRP A 119 -3.95 -13.52 4.36
CA TRP A 119 -2.70 -12.92 3.86
C TRP A 119 -1.58 -13.95 3.91
N GLN A 120 -1.12 -14.36 2.74
CA GLN A 120 -0.04 -15.33 2.58
C GLN A 120 1.34 -14.69 2.70
N PHE A 121 1.52 -13.47 2.16
CA PHE A 121 2.80 -12.77 2.13
C PHE A 121 3.51 -12.61 3.50
N PRO A 122 2.82 -12.39 4.64
CA PRO A 122 3.47 -12.33 5.95
C PRO A 122 4.10 -13.65 6.38
N ASN A 123 3.61 -14.77 5.84
CA ASN A 123 4.08 -16.11 6.15
C ASN A 123 5.07 -16.63 5.10
N THR A 124 5.02 -16.14 3.85
CA THR A 124 5.92 -16.56 2.77
C THR A 124 7.19 -15.71 2.68
N ILE A 125 7.14 -14.40 3.00
CA ILE A 125 8.31 -13.51 3.03
C ILE A 125 9.04 -13.68 4.37
N THR A 126 9.92 -14.67 4.46
CA THR A 126 10.60 -15.05 5.72
C THR A 126 11.95 -14.36 5.93
N ASN A 127 12.67 -14.05 4.84
CA ASN A 127 14.06 -13.59 4.89
C ASN A 127 14.30 -12.20 4.28
N ASN A 128 13.23 -11.48 3.93
CA ASN A 128 13.33 -10.13 3.37
C ASN A 128 12.41 -9.15 4.11
N PRO A 129 12.88 -8.57 5.24
CA PRO A 129 12.05 -7.66 6.02
C PRO A 129 11.65 -6.40 5.23
N ASN A 130 12.47 -5.95 4.28
CA ASN A 130 12.17 -4.78 3.45
C ASN A 130 10.95 -5.05 2.56
N GLN A 131 10.94 -6.22 1.93
CA GLN A 131 9.84 -6.67 1.10
C GLN A 131 8.55 -6.79 1.92
N LEU A 132 8.64 -7.30 3.15
CA LEU A 132 7.48 -7.38 4.03
C LEU A 132 6.98 -5.99 4.48
N VAL A 133 7.88 -5.03 4.71
CA VAL A 133 7.49 -3.63 5.00
C VAL A 133 6.74 -3.03 3.82
N THR A 134 7.25 -3.21 2.60
CA THR A 134 6.60 -2.72 1.37
C THR A 134 5.24 -3.39 1.17
N ALA A 135 5.15 -4.71 1.35
CA ALA A 135 3.89 -5.44 1.26
C ALA A 135 2.85 -4.91 2.27
N LEU A 136 3.23 -4.77 3.55
CA LEU A 136 2.36 -4.22 4.59
C LEU A 136 1.92 -2.78 4.28
N LEU A 137 2.79 -1.97 3.69
CA LEU A 137 2.46 -0.60 3.31
C LEU A 137 1.42 -0.57 2.19
N VAL A 138 1.64 -1.32 1.11
CA VAL A 138 0.77 -1.33 -0.07
C VAL A 138 -0.56 -2.02 0.21
N GLU A 139 -0.52 -3.25 0.73
CA GLU A 139 -1.71 -4.04 1.05
C GLU A 139 -2.52 -3.45 2.21
N GLY A 140 -1.82 -2.98 3.26
CA GLY A 140 -2.46 -2.34 4.41
C GLY A 140 -3.16 -1.03 4.05
N TYR A 141 -2.55 -0.25 3.15
CA TYR A 141 -3.20 0.96 2.66
C TYR A 141 -4.37 0.65 1.71
N GLY A 142 -4.27 -0.36 0.85
CA GLY A 142 -5.41 -0.84 0.05
C GLY A 142 -6.60 -1.24 0.94
N LEU A 143 -6.34 -1.99 2.02
CA LEU A 143 -7.34 -2.36 3.00
C LEU A 143 -7.96 -1.14 3.72
N LEU A 144 -7.14 -0.14 4.06
CA LEU A 144 -7.62 1.11 4.64
C LEU A 144 -8.58 1.84 3.69
N LEU A 145 -8.24 1.93 2.40
CA LEU A 145 -9.10 2.52 1.39
C LEU A 145 -10.43 1.78 1.23
N GLU A 146 -10.39 0.45 1.18
CA GLU A 146 -11.59 -0.37 1.09
C GLU A 146 -12.55 -0.11 2.26
N LYS A 147 -12.02 -0.01 3.48
CA LYS A 147 -12.78 0.34 4.68
C LYS A 147 -13.30 1.78 4.63
N HIS A 148 -12.45 2.73 4.22
CA HIS A 148 -12.83 4.14 4.14
C HIS A 148 -13.97 4.39 3.15
N PHE A 149 -13.90 3.79 1.96
CA PHE A 149 -14.93 3.92 0.94
C PHE A 149 -16.12 2.96 1.13
N GLY A 150 -16.01 1.98 2.02
CA GLY A 150 -17.04 0.97 2.26
C GLY A 150 -17.36 0.12 1.03
N LYS A 151 -16.39 -0.07 0.13
CA LYS A 151 -16.58 -0.70 -1.19
C LYS A 151 -15.61 -1.87 -1.38
N LYS A 152 -16.15 -3.09 -1.36
CA LYS A 152 -15.38 -4.32 -1.60
C LYS A 152 -14.67 -4.27 -2.96
N GLY A 153 -13.41 -4.66 -2.98
CA GLY A 153 -12.59 -4.72 -4.18
C GLY A 153 -11.77 -3.46 -4.45
N VAL A 154 -12.08 -2.33 -3.79
CA VAL A 154 -11.27 -1.11 -3.90
C VAL A 154 -9.85 -1.37 -3.43
N GLY A 155 -9.65 -2.17 -2.38
CA GLY A 155 -8.31 -2.45 -1.87
C GLY A 155 -7.46 -3.20 -2.88
N ARG A 156 -7.98 -4.29 -3.45
CA ARG A 156 -7.26 -5.04 -4.49
C ARG A 156 -7.05 -4.22 -5.77
N SER A 157 -8.05 -3.44 -6.19
CA SER A 157 -7.92 -2.55 -7.34
C SER A 157 -6.85 -1.48 -7.12
N PHE A 158 -6.73 -0.94 -5.90
CA PHE A 158 -5.64 -0.05 -5.52
C PHE A 158 -4.27 -0.73 -5.63
N VAL A 159 -4.09 -1.93 -5.07
CA VAL A 159 -2.81 -2.66 -5.08
C VAL A 159 -2.35 -2.89 -6.52
N LEU A 160 -3.23 -3.42 -7.38
CA LEU A 160 -2.91 -3.66 -8.78
C LEU A 160 -2.59 -2.36 -9.53
N SER A 161 -3.36 -1.30 -9.30
CA SER A 161 -3.11 0.02 -9.90
C SER A 161 -1.76 0.60 -9.47
N PHE A 162 -1.44 0.50 -8.18
CA PHE A 162 -0.18 0.96 -7.62
C PHE A 162 1.00 0.27 -8.30
N GLU A 163 0.91 -1.06 -8.46
CA GLU A 163 1.93 -1.89 -9.09
C GLU A 163 2.08 -1.64 -10.60
N GLU A 164 0.99 -1.40 -11.33
CA GLU A 164 1.05 -0.97 -12.74
C GLU A 164 1.80 0.35 -12.91
N VAL A 165 1.53 1.31 -12.03
CA VAL A 165 2.19 2.63 -12.04
C VAL A 165 3.65 2.49 -11.64
N LEU A 166 3.95 1.70 -10.60
CA LEU A 166 5.30 1.39 -10.16
C LEU A 166 6.12 0.76 -11.30
N TRP A 167 5.56 -0.23 -11.98
CA TRP A 167 6.20 -0.87 -13.14
C TRP A 167 6.38 0.10 -14.31
N SER A 168 5.37 0.91 -14.63
CA SER A 168 5.40 1.72 -15.85
C SER A 168 6.22 3.01 -15.72
N LYS A 169 6.26 3.62 -14.53
CA LYS A 169 6.87 4.93 -14.31
C LYS A 169 8.06 4.92 -13.35
N HIS A 170 8.17 3.92 -12.48
CA HIS A 170 9.14 3.90 -11.37
C HIS A 170 10.04 2.66 -11.42
N LYS A 171 10.53 2.28 -12.61
CA LYS A 171 11.35 1.07 -12.84
C LYS A 171 12.65 0.99 -12.02
N HIS A 172 13.11 2.11 -11.46
CA HIS A 172 14.32 2.19 -10.64
C HIS A 172 14.05 2.26 -9.13
N SER A 173 12.79 2.22 -8.70
CA SER A 173 12.40 2.28 -7.29
C SER A 173 12.85 1.02 -6.54
N GLU A 174 13.28 1.19 -5.29
CA GLU A 174 13.55 0.05 -4.40
C GLU A 174 12.26 -0.72 -4.07
N MET A 175 11.11 -0.03 -4.03
CA MET A 175 9.82 -0.70 -3.90
C MET A 175 9.53 -1.65 -5.06
N LEU A 176 9.97 -1.35 -6.29
CA LEU A 176 9.78 -2.27 -7.41
C LEU A 176 10.49 -3.61 -7.15
N LYS A 177 11.72 -3.57 -6.64
CA LYS A 177 12.47 -4.79 -6.30
C LYS A 177 11.75 -5.63 -5.24
N ASP A 178 11.10 -4.96 -4.29
CA ASP A 178 10.32 -5.61 -3.23
C ASP A 178 9.05 -6.27 -3.79
N VAL A 179 8.31 -5.60 -4.68
CA VAL A 179 7.02 -6.11 -5.18
C VAL A 179 7.12 -7.07 -6.37
N LEU A 180 8.21 -6.99 -7.14
CA LEU A 180 8.37 -7.76 -8.38
C LEU A 180 8.15 -9.27 -8.25
N PRO A 181 8.60 -9.95 -7.17
CA PRO A 181 8.37 -11.38 -7.01
C PRO A 181 6.89 -11.77 -7.09
N TRP A 182 5.99 -11.05 -6.41
CA TRP A 182 4.56 -11.38 -6.45
C TRP A 182 3.85 -10.79 -7.67
N MET A 183 4.31 -9.65 -8.22
CA MET A 183 3.81 -9.17 -9.51
C MET A 183 3.98 -10.23 -10.63
N LYS A 184 5.06 -11.03 -10.57
CA LYS A 184 5.25 -12.18 -11.48
C LYS A 184 4.26 -13.31 -11.25
N GLU A 185 3.97 -13.63 -9.99
CA GLU A 185 2.99 -14.66 -9.61
C GLU A 185 1.56 -14.26 -10.04
N GLU A 186 1.28 -12.96 -10.01
CA GLU A 186 -0.02 -12.37 -10.28
C GLU A 186 -0.11 -11.74 -11.68
N ALA A 187 0.83 -12.05 -12.58
CA ALA A 187 0.97 -11.39 -13.89
C ALA A 187 -0.34 -11.31 -14.70
N LYS A 188 -1.22 -12.30 -14.54
CA LYS A 188 -2.54 -12.40 -15.20
C LYS A 188 -3.56 -11.35 -14.74
N ASP A 189 -3.35 -10.73 -13.58
CA ASP A 189 -4.25 -9.73 -12.99
C ASP A 189 -3.89 -8.29 -13.44
N PHE A 190 -2.79 -8.12 -14.17
CA PHE A 190 -2.34 -6.83 -14.70
C PHE A 190 -2.84 -6.55 -16.11
N SER A 191 -2.82 -5.28 -16.50
CA SER A 191 -3.11 -4.85 -17.87
C SER A 191 -2.21 -5.54 -18.90
N PRO A 192 -2.70 -5.83 -20.12
CA PRO A 192 -2.01 -6.67 -21.11
C PRO A 192 -0.54 -6.34 -21.32
N VAL A 193 -0.20 -5.06 -21.44
CA VAL A 193 1.17 -4.62 -21.68
C VAL A 193 2.07 -4.85 -20.47
N VAL A 194 1.57 -4.56 -19.26
CA VAL A 194 2.31 -4.81 -18.01
C VAL A 194 2.50 -6.31 -17.81
N ALA A 195 1.44 -7.10 -17.98
CA ALA A 195 1.48 -8.56 -17.89
C ALA A 195 2.51 -9.17 -18.87
N GLN A 196 2.59 -8.64 -20.10
CA GLN A 196 3.57 -9.08 -21.09
C GLN A 196 5.00 -8.70 -20.67
N GLU A 197 5.23 -7.47 -20.23
CA GLU A 197 6.57 -6.97 -19.86
C GLU A 197 7.12 -7.68 -18.60
N ILE A 198 6.29 -7.98 -17.59
CA ILE A 198 6.71 -8.67 -16.36
C ILE A 198 7.27 -10.07 -16.67
N ASN A 199 6.69 -10.73 -17.67
CA ASN A 199 7.06 -12.10 -18.08
C ASN A 199 8.25 -12.14 -19.05
N GLN A 200 8.71 -11.00 -19.56
CA GLN A 200 9.90 -10.96 -20.39
C GLN A 200 11.17 -11.00 -19.53
N PRO A 201 12.22 -11.74 -19.94
CA PRO A 201 13.51 -11.62 -19.30
C PRO A 201 13.99 -10.17 -19.44
N GLN A 202 14.13 -9.47 -18.32
CA GLN A 202 14.72 -8.14 -18.31
C GLN A 202 16.16 -8.28 -18.82
N GLY A 203 16.44 -7.65 -19.97
CA GLY A 203 17.74 -7.75 -20.64
C GLY A 203 18.88 -7.37 -19.70
N SER A 204 19.89 -8.23 -19.68
CA SER A 204 21.16 -8.11 -18.95
C SER A 204 21.94 -6.85 -19.27
#